data_AF-A0A7K7TDL8-F1
#
_entry.id   AF-A0A7K7TDL8-F1
#
_cell.length_a   1.000
_cell.length_b   1.000
_cell.length_c   1.000
_cell.angle_alpha   90.00
_cell.angle_beta   90.00
_cell.angle_gamma   90.00
#
_symmetry.space_group_name_H-M   'P 1'
#
loop_
_entity.id
_entity.type
_entity.pdbx_description
1 polymer ?
#
loop_
_entity_poly.entity_id
_entity_poly.type
_entity_poly.pdbx_seq_one_letter_code
_entity_poly.pdbx_strand_id
1 'polypeptide(L)' 'LQEIRKYQSSYRLLLRPGPFARLAAEAFLVRLLEDASLCSLHARRVTLCPRDLQLARRLRGLEGGG' A
#
# COMPACT_ATOMS: atom_id res chain seq x y z
N LEU A 1 -8.99 3.58 25.84
CA LEU A 1 -9.62 2.94 24.67
C LEU A 1 -11.09 3.35 24.46
N GLN A 2 -11.93 3.42 25.52
CA GLN A 2 -13.34 3.84 25.38
C GLN A 2 -13.49 5.31 24.93
N GLU A 3 -12.68 6.23 25.46
CA GLU A 3 -12.64 7.63 25.04
C GLU A 3 -12.32 7.79 23.54
N ILE A 4 -11.35 7.04 23.03
CA ILE A 4 -10.99 7.04 21.60
C ILE A 4 -12.18 6.61 20.75
N ARG A 5 -12.88 5.52 21.13
CA ARG A 5 -14.08 5.05 20.41
C ARG A 5 -15.21 6.07 20.41
N LYS A 6 -15.40 6.79 21.52
CA LYS A 6 -16.42 7.83 21.68
C LYS A 6 -16.13 9.02 20.76
N TYR A 7 -14.88 9.46 20.72
CA TYR A 7 -14.45 10.50 19.79
C TYR A 7 -14.53 9.99 18.32
N GLN A 8 -14.12 8.76 18.00
CA GLN A 8 -14.27 8.11 16.68
C GLN A 8 -15.70 8.12 16.13
N SER A 9 -16.69 7.98 17.01
CA SER A 9 -18.11 8.04 16.64
C SER A 9 -18.57 9.46 16.26
N SER A 10 -18.02 10.50 16.91
CA SER A 10 -18.44 11.90 16.70
C SER A 10 -17.85 12.52 15.43
N TYR A 11 -16.61 12.19 15.05
CA TYR A 11 -16.02 12.75 13.82
C TYR A 11 -16.45 12.06 12.53
N ARG A 12 -17.22 10.96 12.62
CA ARG A 12 -17.77 10.25 11.45
C ARG A 12 -18.71 11.11 10.59
N LEU A 13 -19.25 12.21 11.14
CA LEU A 13 -20.10 13.18 10.44
C LEU A 13 -19.32 14.39 9.89
N LEU A 14 -18.10 14.67 10.40
CA LEU A 14 -17.30 15.84 10.05
C LEU A 14 -16.13 15.51 9.10
N LEU A 15 -15.59 14.29 9.18
CA LEU A 15 -14.53 13.79 8.33
C LEU A 15 -15.06 12.56 7.59
N ARG A 16 -15.03 12.60 6.25
CA ARG A 16 -15.32 11.43 5.40
C ARG A 16 -14.42 10.28 5.90
N PRO A 17 -14.86 9.01 5.96
CA PRO A 17 -14.07 7.91 6.55
C PRO A 17 -12.70 7.61 5.90
N GLY A 18 -12.30 8.34 4.86
CA GLY A 18 -11.12 8.06 4.04
C GLY A 18 -9.96 9.07 4.01
N PRO A 19 -9.74 10.04 4.94
CA PRO A 19 -8.64 11.00 4.82
C PRO A 19 -7.28 10.31 4.68
N PHE A 20 -7.13 9.10 5.25
CA PHE A 20 -5.89 8.33 5.22
C PHE A 20 -5.90 7.18 4.23
N ALA A 21 -7.04 6.87 3.58
CA ALA A 21 -7.10 5.77 2.63
C ALA A 21 -6.19 6.02 1.41
N ARG A 22 -6.14 7.28 0.95
CA ARG A 22 -5.21 7.70 -0.10
C ARG A 22 -3.76 7.54 0.34
N LEU A 23 -3.41 8.04 1.51
CA LEU A 23 -2.05 7.98 2.05
C LEU A 23 -1.59 6.53 2.26
N ALA A 24 -2.47 5.66 2.75
CA ALA A 24 -2.20 4.23 2.89
C ALA A 24 -1.98 3.55 1.53
N ALA A 25 -2.81 3.88 0.52
CA ALA A 25 -2.66 3.36 -0.84
C ALA A 25 -1.35 3.85 -1.49
N GLU A 26 -1.02 5.13 -1.35
CA GLU A 26 0.23 5.72 -1.87
C GLU A 26 1.46 5.07 -1.22
N ALA A 27 1.48 4.93 0.12
CA ALA A 27 2.58 4.27 0.83
C ALA A 27 2.75 2.80 0.40
N PHE A 28 1.64 2.08 0.18
CA PHE A 28 1.67 0.72 -0.34
C PHE A 28 2.24 0.66 -1.76
N LEU A 29 1.78 1.55 -2.66
CA LEU A 29 2.23 1.59 -4.05
C LEU A 29 3.69 1.99 -4.18
N VAL A 30 4.16 2.98 -3.42
CA VAL A 30 5.57 3.38 -3.40
C VAL A 30 6.43 2.19 -3.02
N ARG A 31 6.11 1.52 -1.91
CA ARG A 31 6.86 0.35 -1.47
C ARG A 31 6.82 -0.78 -2.50
N LEU A 32 5.66 -1.03 -3.13
CA LEU A 32 5.54 -2.09 -4.15
C LEU A 32 6.38 -1.79 -5.41
N LEU A 33 6.44 -0.52 -5.81
CA LEU A 33 7.22 -0.08 -6.96
C LEU A 33 8.73 -0.13 -6.69
N GLU A 34 9.17 0.14 -5.46
CA GLU A 34 10.56 -0.07 -5.03
C GLU A 34 10.99 -1.53 -5.26
N ASP A 35 10.21 -2.50 -4.79
CA ASP A 35 10.52 -3.93 -4.99
C ASP A 35 10.49 -4.35 -6.47
N ALA A 36 9.52 -3.83 -7.23
CA ALA A 36 9.44 -4.08 -8.67
C ALA A 36 10.65 -3.49 -9.41
N SER A 37 11.18 -2.36 -8.96
CA SER A 37 12.38 -1.75 -9.54
C SER A 37 13.62 -2.62 -9.32
N LEU A 38 13.74 -3.24 -8.13
CA LEU A 38 14.80 -4.22 -7.83
C LEU A 38 14.67 -5.46 -8.72
N CYS A 39 13.45 -5.94 -8.96
CA CYS A 39 13.20 -7.06 -9.88
C CYS A 39 13.58 -6.72 -11.33
N SER A 40 13.26 -5.50 -11.79
CA SER A 40 13.66 -5.03 -13.12
C SER A 40 15.18 -4.94 -13.26
N LEU A 41 15.85 -4.38 -12.25
CA LEU A 41 17.31 -4.24 -12.23
C LEU A 41 18.00 -5.61 -12.18
N HIS A 42 17.47 -6.56 -11.41
CA HIS A 42 17.94 -7.95 -11.40
C HIS A 42 17.87 -8.59 -12.79
N ALA A 43 16.83 -8.28 -13.57
CA ALA A 43 16.68 -8.70 -14.96
C ALA A 43 17.46 -7.82 -15.96
N ARG A 44 18.40 -6.97 -15.51
CA ARG A 44 19.19 -6.02 -16.30
C ARG A 44 18.36 -5.06 -17.16
N ARG A 45 17.19 -4.66 -16.68
CA ARG A 45 16.31 -3.69 -17.34
C ARG A 45 16.08 -2.47 -16.47
N VAL A 46 15.93 -1.32 -17.12
CA VAL A 46 15.62 -0.04 -16.47
C VAL A 46 14.12 0.30 -16.55
N THR A 47 13.39 -0.36 -17.46
CA THR A 47 11.94 -0.19 -17.65
C THR A 47 11.15 -1.23 -16.87
N LEU A 48 10.29 -0.76 -15.96
CA LEU A 48 9.33 -1.61 -15.24
C LEU A 48 8.38 -2.30 -16.22
N CYS A 49 8.16 -3.60 -16.02
CA CYS A 49 7.19 -4.39 -16.77
C CYS A 49 6.20 -5.06 -15.82
N PRO A 50 4.99 -5.43 -16.30
CA PRO A 50 3.99 -6.10 -15.47
C PRO A 50 4.50 -7.36 -14.74
N ARG A 51 5.44 -8.10 -15.36
CA ARG A 51 6.10 -9.27 -14.75
C ARG A 51 6.89 -8.93 -13.48
N ASP A 52 7.47 -7.73 -13.41
CA ASP A 52 8.26 -7.28 -12.25
C ASP A 52 7.34 -6.99 -11.06
N LEU A 53 6.19 -6.38 -11.33
CA LEU A 53 5.14 -6.16 -10.34
C LEU A 53 4.54 -7.47 -9.84
N GLN A 54 4.26 -8.41 -10.76
CA GLN A 54 3.75 -9.74 -10.41
C GLN A 54 4.74 -10.52 -9.54
N LEU A 55 6.03 -10.47 -9.88
CA LEU A 55 7.08 -11.10 -9.09
C LEU A 55 7.21 -10.44 -7.72
N ALA A 56 7.28 -9.11 -7.65
CA ALA A 56 7.34 -8.37 -6.39
C ALA A 56 6.15 -8.69 -5.46
N ARG A 57 4.94 -8.79 -6.01
CA ARG A 57 3.75 -9.22 -5.24
C ARG A 57 3.84 -10.66 -4.75
N ARG A 58 4.39 -11.58 -5.54
CA ARG A 58 4.61 -12.98 -5.13
C ARG A 58 5.66 -13.08 -4.02
N LEU A 59 6.73 -12.30 -4.11
CA LEU A 59 7.80 -12.27 -3.12
C LEU A 59 7.37 -11.66 -1.78
N ARG A 60 6.45 -10.68 -1.79
CA ARG A 60 5.86 -10.11 -0.57
C ARG A 60 4.92 -11.06 0.19
N GLY A 61 4.47 -12.14 -0.42
CA GLY A 61 3.51 -13.06 0.20
C GLY A 61 2.12 -12.44 0.44
N LEU A 62 1.26 -13.19 1.14
CA LEU A 62 -0.12 -12.82 1.49
C LEU A 62 -0.23 -11.83 2.68
N GLU A 63 0.81 -11.05 3.01
CA GLU A 63 0.75 -10.11 4.16
C GLU A 63 -0.01 -8.80 3.89
N GLY A 64 -0.85 -8.76 2.84
CA GLY A 64 -1.57 -7.55 2.42
C GLY A 64 -3.07 -7.74 2.17
N GLY A 65 -3.66 -8.84 2.59
CA GLY A 65 -5.08 -9.12 2.37
C GLY A 65 -5.66 -10.06 3.41
N GLY A 66 -6.02 -9.50 4.57
CA GLY A 66 -6.80 -10.12 5.64
C GLY A 66 -7.61 -9.05 6.35
#